data_AF-A0A086QVI9-F1
#
_entry.id   AF-A0A086QVI9-F1
#
_cell.length_a   1.000
_cell.length_b   1.000
_cell.length_c   1.000
_cell.angle_alpha   90.00
_cell.angle_beta   90.00
_cell.angle_gamma   90.00
#
_symmetry.space_group_name_H-M   'P 1'
#
loop_
_entity.id
_entity.type
_entity.pdbx_description
1 polymer ?
#
loop_
_entity_poly.entity_id
_entity_poly.type
_entity_poly.pdbx_seq_one_letter_code
_entity_poly.pdbx_strand_id
1 'polypeptide(L)'
;MAPKTSKNRPPIPNPYGVDYSPTDRATCKGCLGRIGDGSIRFLRKVWSPWHDGFDIQKFHLRCSATYDPKLSEIKGWQALRWDDVIKVAAKFGGRVKENHPLVQEHKRRSEGMWNLIDALKEVPKKQLLAILDANEIFYNEKKISALEAAQIIADGVLFGRLPKCPLCDTRALIQDGTDIRCRGYMQNSAMRCSFLFSLADLLRPENPPDNSATGVAESALSRTELFNLPIEAQRMPVFRQWKPPKDIPGAFKLGNPVGQPPKKGHVKYDSEAEDDIPKKKELAGLKFACIGSTNPPRHALAKLVTSHGGIFQESLDKDTDLLLVSDDDWAAAKASQRYRDAQLAGVAIVRCSFVPALLSRKNVEPQVTLSEAKKALKKAELFAQASSLLPKGLLLRQRKYAAYYLVEGDLLKPFPRVSEALKLQKEADALTKAKMKVKRPAIKAGSALLKVDPLFSVKGGKIYVDKQRNAYNASTQFTDISTGINKYYNLQVIQTNTTFHFFTRWGRLGADDKVTNDYRQYSHGQSLKSAI
;
A
#
# COMPACT_ATOMS: atom_id res chain seq x y z
N MET A 1 11.04 40.85 11.63
CA MET A 1 10.74 42.13 10.95
C MET A 1 9.91 41.84 9.72
N ALA A 2 8.64 42.26 9.67
CA ALA A 2 7.81 42.12 8.47
C ALA A 2 8.24 43.19 7.43
N PRO A 3 8.51 42.83 6.16
CA PRO A 3 8.83 43.84 5.16
C PRO A 3 7.59 44.66 4.82
N LYS A 4 7.83 45.97 4.83
CA LYS A 4 6.94 47.09 4.55
C LYS A 4 6.45 47.08 3.10
N THR A 5 5.18 47.44 2.93
CA THR A 5 4.48 47.85 1.69
C THR A 5 4.23 46.80 0.59
N SER A 6 2.99 46.80 0.10
CA SER A 6 2.46 45.89 -0.94
C SER A 6 3.05 46.10 -2.35
N LYS A 7 3.83 47.17 -2.58
CA LYS A 7 4.22 47.62 -3.92
C LYS A 7 5.33 46.80 -4.59
N ASN A 8 6.11 46.00 -3.86
CA ASN A 8 7.25 45.25 -4.39
C ASN A 8 7.13 43.71 -4.28
N ARG A 9 5.94 43.16 -4.02
CA ARG A 9 5.77 41.69 -3.96
C ARG A 9 5.54 41.14 -5.37
N PRO A 10 6.14 39.98 -5.72
CA PRO A 10 5.91 39.36 -7.01
C PRO A 10 4.44 38.96 -7.19
N PRO A 11 3.97 38.84 -8.44
CA PRO A 11 2.59 38.44 -8.73
C PRO A 11 2.28 37.09 -8.09
N ILE A 12 1.05 36.95 -7.57
CA ILE A 12 0.63 35.74 -6.87
C ILE A 12 0.38 34.64 -7.90
N PRO A 13 1.11 33.51 -7.87
CA PRO A 13 0.92 32.44 -8.82
C PRO A 13 -0.39 31.70 -8.53
N ASN A 14 -1.23 31.54 -9.57
CA ASN A 14 -2.53 30.89 -9.48
C ASN A 14 -3.39 31.47 -8.34
N PRO A 15 -3.84 32.72 -8.50
CA PRO A 15 -4.46 33.49 -7.43
C PRO A 15 -5.87 32.99 -7.09
N TYR A 16 -6.53 32.25 -7.99
CA TYR A 16 -7.92 31.84 -7.82
C TYR A 16 -8.12 30.33 -7.87
N GLY A 17 -9.19 29.88 -7.23
CA GLY A 17 -9.62 28.49 -7.27
C GLY A 17 -11.03 28.31 -6.72
N VAL A 18 -11.57 27.11 -6.90
CA VAL A 18 -12.84 26.67 -6.34
C VAL A 18 -12.70 25.26 -5.78
N ASP A 19 -13.39 24.98 -4.68
CA ASP A 19 -13.50 23.66 -4.07
C ASP A 19 -14.83 23.52 -3.34
N TYR A 20 -15.13 22.30 -2.89
CA TYR A 20 -16.14 22.06 -1.87
C TYR A 20 -15.54 22.30 -0.49
N SER A 21 -16.26 23.01 0.38
CA SER A 21 -15.80 23.22 1.75
C SER A 21 -15.76 21.88 2.49
N PRO A 22 -14.61 21.48 3.08
CA PRO A 22 -14.49 20.19 3.78
C PRO A 22 -15.07 20.21 5.21
N THR A 23 -15.46 21.38 5.70
CA THR A 23 -16.13 21.59 6.99
C THR A 23 -16.97 22.86 6.91
N ASP A 24 -17.92 23.03 7.82
CA ASP A 24 -18.73 24.23 7.95
C ASP A 24 -18.06 25.37 8.77
N ARG A 25 -16.78 25.23 9.15
CA ARG A 25 -16.07 26.20 10.02
C ARG A 25 -15.56 27.44 9.30
N ALA A 26 -15.70 27.51 7.98
CA ALA A 26 -15.16 28.62 7.19
C ALA A 26 -16.13 29.82 7.18
N THR A 27 -15.59 31.01 7.41
CA THR A 27 -16.34 32.27 7.30
C THR A 27 -16.05 32.94 5.95
N CYS A 28 -17.10 33.34 5.25
CA CYS A 28 -17.00 34.07 3.99
C CYS A 28 -16.41 35.47 4.21
N LYS A 29 -15.36 35.82 3.46
CA LYS A 29 -14.72 37.14 3.55
C LYS A 29 -15.51 38.27 2.87
N GLY A 30 -16.55 37.96 2.11
CA GLY A 30 -17.42 38.96 1.48
C GLY A 30 -18.59 39.39 2.36
N CYS A 31 -19.36 38.42 2.88
CA CYS A 31 -20.57 38.70 3.66
C CYS A 31 -20.47 38.32 5.14
N LEU A 32 -19.32 37.83 5.61
CA LEU A 32 -19.08 37.34 6.98
C LEU A 32 -19.96 36.17 7.45
N GLY A 33 -20.78 35.60 6.56
CA GLY A 33 -21.60 34.43 6.84
C GLY A 33 -20.82 33.12 6.84
N ARG A 34 -21.37 32.09 7.48
CA ARG A 34 -20.81 30.73 7.52
C ARG A 34 -20.89 30.08 6.12
N ILE A 35 -19.84 29.39 5.71
CA ILE A 35 -19.79 28.56 4.49
C ILE A 35 -20.08 27.12 4.91
N GLY A 36 -21.18 26.55 4.42
CA GLY A 36 -21.63 25.22 4.82
C GLY A 36 -20.67 24.10 4.40
N ASP A 37 -20.68 23.01 5.14
CA ASP A 37 -19.98 21.79 4.75
C ASP A 37 -20.49 21.27 3.39
N GLY A 38 -19.59 20.80 2.54
CA GLY A 38 -19.90 20.36 1.18
C GLY A 38 -20.36 21.47 0.21
N SER A 39 -20.44 22.74 0.65
CA SER A 39 -20.83 23.85 -0.24
C SER A 39 -19.67 24.34 -1.11
N ILE A 40 -19.97 24.75 -2.35
CA ILE A 40 -18.97 25.35 -3.25
C ILE A 40 -18.53 26.70 -2.68
N ARG A 41 -17.22 26.91 -2.66
CA ARG A 41 -16.63 28.20 -2.29
C ARG A 41 -15.60 28.65 -3.29
N PHE A 42 -15.49 29.96 -3.44
CA PHE A 42 -14.44 30.62 -4.21
C PHE A 42 -13.26 30.90 -3.29
N LEU A 43 -12.06 30.60 -3.78
CA LEU A 43 -10.79 30.74 -3.08
C LEU A 43 -9.97 31.84 -3.74
N ARG A 44 -9.50 32.79 -2.93
CA ARG A 44 -8.55 33.82 -3.35
C ARG A 44 -7.28 33.69 -2.53
N LYS A 45 -6.16 33.45 -3.21
CA LYS A 45 -4.83 33.44 -2.60
C LYS A 45 -4.33 34.87 -2.45
N VAL A 46 -3.92 35.22 -1.24
CA VAL A 46 -3.36 36.54 -0.91
C VAL A 46 -2.04 36.35 -0.18
N TRP A 47 -1.17 37.34 -0.24
CA TRP A 47 0.01 37.39 0.61
C TRP A 47 -0.40 37.44 2.08
N SER A 48 0.18 36.58 2.91
CA SER A 48 -0.07 36.65 4.34
C SER A 48 0.63 37.89 4.93
N PRO A 49 -0.04 38.63 5.83
CA PRO A 49 0.61 39.65 6.64
C PRO A 49 1.37 39.05 7.84
N TRP A 50 1.13 37.77 8.18
CA TRP A 50 1.62 37.14 9.41
C TRP A 50 2.82 36.21 9.21
N HIS A 51 2.94 35.59 8.04
CA HIS A 51 4.04 34.69 7.72
C HIS A 51 4.52 34.88 6.28
N ASP A 52 5.72 34.39 5.99
CA ASP A 52 6.28 34.41 4.64
C ASP A 52 5.63 33.32 3.78
N GLY A 53 4.45 33.66 3.24
CA GLY A 53 3.64 32.74 2.47
C GLY A 53 2.30 33.34 2.05
N PHE A 54 1.39 32.45 1.68
CA PHE A 54 0.07 32.83 1.20
C PHE A 54 -1.03 32.37 2.17
N ASP A 55 -2.01 33.24 2.37
CA ASP A 55 -3.28 32.89 3.00
C ASP A 55 -4.34 32.68 1.92
N ILE A 56 -5.28 31.77 2.18
CA ILE A 56 -6.43 31.54 1.30
C ILE A 56 -7.67 32.16 1.92
N GLN A 57 -8.15 33.23 1.30
CA GLN A 57 -9.44 33.83 1.61
C GLN A 57 -10.55 33.00 0.95
N LYS A 58 -11.61 32.74 1.72
CA LYS A 58 -12.73 31.89 1.33
C LYS A 58 -13.97 32.77 1.17
N PHE A 59 -14.71 32.58 0.09
CA PHE A 59 -15.93 33.31 -0.21
C PHE A 59 -17.03 32.31 -0.61
N HIS A 60 -18.30 32.59 -0.29
CA HIS A 60 -19.38 31.92 -1.03
C HIS A 60 -19.21 32.20 -2.52
N LEU A 61 -19.60 31.27 -3.38
CA LEU A 61 -19.52 31.47 -4.83
C LEU A 61 -20.23 32.77 -5.25
N ARG A 62 -21.41 33.07 -4.72
CA ARG A 62 -22.12 34.34 -5.01
C ARG A 62 -21.35 35.60 -4.57
N CYS A 63 -20.57 35.51 -3.49
CA CYS A 63 -19.82 36.63 -2.92
C CYS A 63 -18.50 36.92 -3.66
N SER A 64 -18.17 36.17 -4.71
CA SER A 64 -17.00 36.44 -5.54
C SER A 64 -17.21 37.55 -6.57
N ALA A 65 -18.39 38.18 -6.62
CA ALA A 65 -18.77 39.14 -7.67
C ALA A 65 -17.83 40.36 -7.79
N THR A 66 -17.08 40.68 -6.74
CA THR A 66 -16.06 41.74 -6.76
C THR A 66 -14.77 41.33 -7.47
N TYR A 67 -14.67 40.08 -7.92
CA TYR A 67 -13.53 39.53 -8.64
C TYR A 67 -13.98 39.00 -10.00
N ASP A 68 -13.21 39.32 -11.04
CA ASP A 68 -13.49 38.90 -12.41
C ASP A 68 -12.29 38.15 -13.02
N PRO A 69 -11.93 36.97 -12.48
CA PRO A 69 -10.89 36.14 -13.07
C PRO A 69 -11.38 35.46 -14.35
N LYS A 70 -10.46 35.24 -15.30
CA LYS A 70 -10.75 34.34 -16.42
C LYS A 70 -10.94 32.92 -15.90
N LEU A 71 -11.86 32.14 -16.49
CA LEU A 71 -12.09 30.75 -16.06
C LEU A 71 -10.80 29.90 -16.08
N SER A 72 -9.90 30.15 -17.02
CA SER A 72 -8.58 29.49 -17.11
C SER A 72 -7.66 29.76 -15.92
N GLU A 73 -7.89 30.85 -15.16
CA GLU A 73 -7.13 31.20 -13.97
C GLU A 73 -7.67 30.55 -12.68
N ILE A 74 -8.89 30.00 -12.75
CA ILE A 74 -9.56 29.38 -11.62
C ILE A 74 -9.17 27.92 -11.57
N LYS A 75 -8.48 27.50 -10.51
CA LYS A 75 -8.14 26.08 -10.30
C LYS A 75 -9.31 25.27 -9.76
N GLY A 76 -9.39 24.00 -10.15
CA GLY A 76 -10.29 22.99 -9.54
C GLY A 76 -11.73 23.02 -10.03
N TRP A 77 -12.11 23.94 -10.93
CA TRP A 77 -13.48 24.02 -11.43
C TRP A 77 -13.90 22.76 -12.18
N GLN A 78 -12.98 22.14 -12.94
CA GLN A 78 -13.23 20.89 -13.66
C GLN A 78 -13.34 19.64 -12.77
N ALA A 79 -12.89 19.73 -11.50
CA ALA A 79 -12.97 18.64 -10.55
C ALA A 79 -14.30 18.63 -9.77
N LEU A 80 -15.18 19.61 -9.99
CA LEU A 80 -16.50 19.71 -9.34
C LEU A 80 -17.49 18.71 -9.94
N ARG A 81 -18.68 18.56 -9.32
CA ARG A 81 -19.81 17.88 -9.95
C ARG A 81 -20.22 18.60 -11.22
N TRP A 82 -20.75 17.89 -12.20
CA TRP A 82 -21.06 18.45 -13.51
C TRP A 82 -21.93 19.71 -13.45
N ASP A 83 -23.04 19.69 -12.71
CA ASP A 83 -23.92 20.86 -12.56
C ASP A 83 -23.17 22.08 -12.00
N ASP A 84 -22.19 21.84 -11.13
CA ASP A 84 -21.36 22.87 -10.53
C ASP A 84 -20.23 23.34 -11.47
N VAL A 85 -19.70 22.46 -12.33
CA VAL A 85 -18.82 22.82 -13.46
C VAL A 85 -19.53 23.83 -14.35
N ILE A 86 -20.78 23.54 -14.76
CA ILE A 86 -21.59 24.42 -15.60
C ILE A 86 -21.88 25.75 -14.89
N LYS A 87 -22.27 25.70 -13.60
CA LYS A 87 -22.53 26.90 -12.80
C LYS A 87 -21.29 27.79 -12.67
N VAL A 88 -20.12 27.22 -12.38
CA VAL A 88 -18.87 27.98 -12.25
C VAL A 88 -18.42 28.52 -13.61
N ALA A 89 -18.48 27.72 -14.67
CA ALA A 89 -18.16 28.16 -16.01
C ALA A 89 -19.02 29.36 -16.42
N ALA A 90 -20.35 29.24 -16.31
CA ALA A 90 -21.29 30.31 -16.66
C ALA A 90 -21.05 31.60 -15.85
N LYS A 91 -20.67 31.46 -14.57
CA LYS A 91 -20.40 32.59 -13.69
C LYS A 91 -19.15 33.39 -14.11
N PHE A 92 -18.13 32.71 -14.62
CA PHE A 92 -16.85 33.35 -15.02
C PHE A 92 -16.70 33.40 -16.55
N GLY A 93 -17.82 33.61 -17.25
CA GLY A 93 -17.84 33.87 -18.71
C GLY A 93 -17.59 32.66 -19.60
N GLY A 94 -17.45 31.46 -19.05
CA GLY A 94 -17.34 30.21 -19.81
C GLY A 94 -18.69 29.69 -20.28
N ARG A 95 -18.76 29.27 -21.54
CA ARG A 95 -19.93 28.58 -22.12
C ARG A 95 -19.52 27.17 -22.54
N VAL A 96 -19.95 26.17 -21.78
CA VAL A 96 -19.71 24.76 -22.09
C VAL A 96 -20.81 24.28 -23.04
N LYS A 97 -20.43 23.79 -24.23
CA LYS A 97 -21.37 23.24 -25.21
C LYS A 97 -21.76 21.81 -24.82
N GLU A 98 -22.71 21.65 -23.91
CA GLU A 98 -23.10 20.33 -23.39
C GLU A 98 -23.55 19.36 -24.49
N ASN A 99 -24.11 19.82 -25.60
CA ASN A 99 -24.51 18.96 -26.72
C ASN A 99 -23.33 18.35 -27.51
N HIS A 100 -22.10 18.86 -27.35
CA HIS A 100 -20.94 18.37 -28.09
C HIS A 100 -20.54 16.95 -27.60
N PRO A 101 -20.24 15.99 -28.50
CA PRO A 101 -19.93 14.61 -28.12
C PRO A 101 -18.79 14.46 -27.09
N LEU A 102 -17.70 15.20 -27.28
CA LEU A 102 -16.57 15.24 -26.33
C LEU A 102 -17.00 15.71 -24.94
N VAL A 103 -17.84 16.74 -24.87
CA VAL A 103 -18.32 17.32 -23.61
C VAL A 103 -19.27 16.33 -22.90
N GLN A 104 -20.15 15.65 -23.65
CA GLN A 104 -20.98 14.56 -23.14
C GLN A 104 -20.15 13.38 -22.61
N GLU A 105 -19.04 13.06 -23.27
CA GLU A 105 -18.12 12.02 -22.79
C GLU A 105 -17.49 12.42 -21.44
N HIS A 106 -16.99 13.65 -21.32
CA HIS A 106 -16.46 14.17 -20.05
C HIS A 106 -17.52 14.27 -18.96
N LYS A 107 -18.76 14.64 -19.31
CA LYS A 107 -19.90 14.66 -18.38
C LYS A 107 -20.13 13.27 -17.78
N ARG A 108 -20.32 12.25 -18.63
CA ARG A 108 -20.52 10.86 -18.18
C ARG A 108 -19.34 10.33 -17.37
N ARG A 109 -18.11 10.69 -17.75
CA ARG A 109 -16.90 10.36 -16.99
C ARG A 109 -16.96 10.97 -15.59
N SER A 110 -17.28 12.26 -15.48
CA SER A 110 -17.39 12.99 -14.21
C SER A 110 -18.49 12.41 -13.32
N GLU A 111 -19.68 12.15 -13.86
CA GLU A 111 -20.80 11.54 -13.14
C GLU A 111 -20.43 10.13 -12.61
N GLY A 112 -19.75 9.32 -13.43
CA GLY A 112 -19.23 8.02 -13.02
C GLY A 112 -18.21 8.09 -11.88
N MET A 113 -17.28 9.05 -11.94
CA MET A 113 -16.32 9.31 -10.86
C MET A 113 -17.04 9.74 -9.58
N TRP A 114 -17.96 10.70 -9.67
CA TRP A 114 -18.69 11.22 -8.52
C TRP A 114 -19.57 10.19 -7.84
N ASN A 115 -20.12 9.24 -8.60
CA ASN A 115 -20.85 8.10 -8.03
C ASN A 115 -19.98 7.26 -7.07
N LEU A 116 -18.72 7.00 -7.42
CA LEU A 116 -17.79 6.30 -6.54
C LEU A 116 -17.25 7.19 -5.42
N ILE A 117 -16.97 8.46 -5.70
CA ILE A 117 -16.53 9.44 -4.68
C ILE A 117 -17.57 9.54 -3.56
N ASP A 118 -18.86 9.58 -3.92
CA ASP A 118 -19.96 9.64 -2.96
C ASP A 118 -20.04 8.38 -2.10
N ALA A 119 -19.81 7.22 -2.70
CA ALA A 119 -19.74 5.97 -1.97
C ALA A 119 -18.57 5.97 -0.97
N LEU A 120 -17.44 6.60 -1.32
CA LEU A 120 -16.24 6.70 -0.48
C LEU A 120 -16.32 7.77 0.62
N LYS A 121 -17.37 8.61 0.66
CA LYS A 121 -17.48 9.74 1.59
C LYS A 121 -17.37 9.33 3.06
N GLU A 122 -17.95 8.18 3.41
CA GLU A 122 -17.98 7.65 4.78
C GLU A 122 -16.70 6.87 5.15
N VAL A 123 -15.78 6.67 4.19
CA VAL A 123 -14.53 5.96 4.44
C VAL A 123 -13.55 6.87 5.20
N PRO A 124 -13.00 6.42 6.34
CA PRO A 124 -12.04 7.22 7.11
C PRO A 124 -10.83 7.63 6.26
N LYS A 125 -10.39 8.89 6.37
CA LYS A 125 -9.24 9.43 5.63
C LYS A 125 -8.02 8.50 5.68
N LYS A 126 -7.67 7.94 6.84
CA LYS A 126 -6.52 7.03 7.00
C LYS A 126 -6.60 5.79 6.10
N GLN A 127 -7.80 5.25 5.90
CA GLN A 127 -8.02 4.10 5.04
C GLN A 127 -7.87 4.47 3.56
N LEU A 128 -8.36 5.66 3.16
CA LEU A 128 -8.12 6.19 1.82
C LEU A 128 -6.63 6.41 1.56
N LEU A 129 -5.88 6.95 2.53
CA LEU A 129 -4.43 7.14 2.40
C LEU A 129 -3.68 5.82 2.21
N ALA A 130 -4.05 4.75 2.93
CA ALA A 130 -3.45 3.43 2.74
C ALA A 130 -3.66 2.87 1.31
N ILE A 131 -4.78 3.20 0.65
CA ILE A 131 -5.02 2.84 -0.76
C ILE A 131 -4.07 3.64 -1.66
N LEU A 132 -3.85 4.93 -1.39
CA LEU A 132 -2.89 5.74 -2.14
C LEU A 132 -1.47 5.21 -1.98
N ASP A 133 -1.07 4.84 -0.75
CA ASP A 133 0.24 4.27 -0.44
C ASP A 133 0.49 2.95 -1.19
N ALA A 134 -0.53 2.07 -1.27
CA ALA A 134 -0.47 0.82 -2.02
C ALA A 134 -0.27 0.99 -3.54
N ASN A 135 -0.49 2.21 -4.04
CA ASN A 135 -0.27 2.59 -5.44
C ASN A 135 0.94 3.52 -5.61
N GLU A 136 1.72 3.76 -4.55
CA GLU A 136 2.86 4.68 -4.51
C GLU A 136 2.49 6.12 -4.93
N ILE A 137 1.23 6.51 -4.72
CA ILE A 137 0.75 7.85 -5.10
C ILE A 137 1.25 8.87 -4.09
N PHE A 138 1.96 9.88 -4.57
CA PHE A 138 2.44 10.97 -3.74
C PHE A 138 1.28 11.88 -3.31
N TYR A 139 1.22 12.21 -2.02
CA TYR A 139 0.34 13.23 -1.47
C TYR A 139 1.00 13.91 -0.26
N ASN A 140 0.50 15.10 0.10
CA ASN A 140 0.87 15.76 1.34
C ASN A 140 -0.13 15.39 2.43
N GLU A 141 0.25 14.51 3.36
CA GLU A 141 -0.61 13.96 4.41
C GLU A 141 -1.36 15.03 5.22
N LYS A 142 -0.69 16.16 5.50
CA LYS A 142 -1.26 17.30 6.27
C LYS A 142 -2.26 18.12 5.46
N LYS A 143 -2.11 18.20 4.14
CA LYS A 143 -2.91 19.08 3.27
C LYS A 143 -4.01 18.36 2.50
N ILE A 144 -3.84 17.07 2.20
CA ILE A 144 -4.83 16.31 1.43
C ILE A 144 -6.15 16.19 2.20
N SER A 145 -7.26 16.46 1.52
CA SER A 145 -8.60 16.25 2.07
C SER A 145 -9.09 14.82 1.84
N ALA A 146 -10.08 14.35 2.62
CA ALA A 146 -10.69 13.05 2.37
C ALA A 146 -11.35 12.99 0.98
N LEU A 147 -12.00 14.09 0.57
CA LEU A 147 -12.58 14.24 -0.77
C LEU A 147 -11.53 14.11 -1.87
N GLU A 148 -10.40 14.82 -1.74
CA GLU A 148 -9.31 14.75 -2.72
C GLU A 148 -8.72 13.34 -2.80
N ALA A 149 -8.57 12.65 -1.67
CA ALA A 149 -8.14 11.25 -1.67
C ALA A 149 -9.16 10.34 -2.39
N ALA A 150 -10.46 10.53 -2.12
CA ALA A 150 -11.53 9.79 -2.79
C ALA A 150 -11.57 10.05 -4.31
N GLN A 151 -11.33 11.28 -4.76
CA GLN A 151 -11.23 11.64 -6.18
C GLN A 151 -10.11 10.87 -6.89
N ILE A 152 -8.92 10.82 -6.28
CA ILE A 152 -7.78 10.06 -6.84
C ILE A 152 -8.09 8.57 -6.91
N ILE A 153 -8.68 8.01 -5.85
CA ILE A 153 -9.02 6.59 -5.77
C ILE A 153 -10.09 6.24 -6.80
N ALA A 154 -11.12 7.07 -6.94
CA ALA A 154 -12.18 6.85 -7.91
C ALA A 154 -11.66 6.88 -9.35
N ASP A 155 -10.82 7.87 -9.68
CA ASP A 155 -10.16 7.95 -10.98
C ASP A 155 -9.26 6.73 -11.23
N GLY A 156 -8.47 6.31 -10.24
CA GLY A 156 -7.63 5.13 -10.32
C GLY A 156 -8.41 3.84 -10.51
N VAL A 157 -9.44 3.62 -9.71
CA VAL A 157 -10.31 2.42 -9.77
C VAL A 157 -11.01 2.31 -11.13
N LEU A 158 -11.53 3.42 -11.65
CA LEU A 158 -12.26 3.42 -12.91
C LEU A 158 -11.33 3.30 -14.12
N PHE A 159 -10.19 4.00 -14.14
CA PHE A 159 -9.41 4.17 -15.37
C PHE A 159 -7.98 3.58 -15.31
N GLY A 160 -7.55 3.08 -14.16
CA GLY A 160 -6.18 2.60 -13.91
C GLY A 160 -5.25 3.68 -13.39
N ARG A 161 -4.00 3.32 -13.11
CA ARG A 161 -3.01 4.26 -12.58
C ARG A 161 -2.53 5.21 -13.67
N LEU A 162 -2.42 6.49 -13.32
CA LEU A 162 -1.63 7.44 -14.11
C LEU A 162 -0.15 7.05 -14.04
N PRO A 163 0.61 7.24 -15.13
CA PRO A 163 2.04 7.00 -15.13
C PRO A 163 2.76 8.00 -14.20
N LYS A 164 4.07 7.80 -14.03
CA LYS A 164 4.92 8.80 -13.39
C LYS A 164 4.90 10.10 -14.18
N CYS A 165 5.04 11.23 -13.48
CA CYS A 165 5.13 12.53 -14.12
C CYS A 165 6.34 12.59 -15.07
N PRO A 166 6.17 12.92 -16.36
CA PRO A 166 7.28 13.02 -17.30
C PRO A 166 8.34 14.07 -16.93
N LEU A 167 7.97 15.09 -16.13
CA LEU A 167 8.90 16.14 -15.71
C LEU A 167 9.64 15.85 -14.40
N CYS A 168 9.02 15.15 -13.43
CA CYS A 168 9.60 14.98 -12.10
C CYS A 168 9.73 13.53 -11.64
N ASP A 169 9.37 12.57 -12.49
CA ASP A 169 9.38 11.11 -12.25
C ASP A 169 8.63 10.64 -10.99
N THR A 170 7.85 11.53 -10.38
CA THR A 170 7.04 11.19 -9.20
C THR A 170 5.66 10.72 -9.65
N ARG A 171 5.10 9.69 -8.99
CA ARG A 171 3.68 9.29 -9.15
C ARG A 171 2.76 10.30 -8.46
N ALA A 172 2.68 11.50 -9.03
CA ALA A 172 1.96 12.64 -8.49
C ALA A 172 1.02 13.29 -9.52
N LEU A 173 0.77 12.62 -10.65
CA LEU A 173 -0.19 13.06 -11.66
C LEU A 173 -1.62 12.84 -11.15
N ILE A 174 -2.47 13.80 -11.44
CA ILE A 174 -3.90 13.78 -11.12
C ILE A 174 -4.66 14.32 -12.32
N GLN A 175 -5.87 13.83 -12.53
CA GLN A 175 -6.73 14.31 -13.60
C GLN A 175 -7.92 15.06 -13.02
N ASP A 176 -7.99 16.37 -13.26
CA ASP A 176 -9.10 17.26 -12.91
C ASP A 176 -9.89 17.54 -14.20
N GLY A 177 -10.89 16.73 -14.50
CA GLY A 177 -11.65 16.81 -15.77
C GLY A 177 -10.78 16.50 -16.99
N THR A 178 -10.57 17.49 -17.86
CA THR A 178 -9.71 17.36 -19.05
C THR A 178 -8.22 17.56 -18.74
N ASP A 179 -7.89 18.08 -17.56
CA ASP A 179 -6.53 18.54 -17.26
C ASP A 179 -5.79 17.51 -16.41
N ILE A 180 -4.64 17.05 -16.89
CA ILE A 180 -3.69 16.24 -16.11
C ILE A 180 -2.62 17.16 -15.56
N ARG A 181 -2.48 17.19 -14.24
CA ARG A 181 -1.50 18.06 -13.55
C ARG A 181 -0.68 17.31 -12.53
N CYS A 182 0.55 17.76 -12.31
CA CYS A 182 1.40 17.19 -11.27
C CYS A 182 1.26 17.96 -9.96
N ARG A 183 1.20 17.21 -8.83
CA ARG A 183 1.28 17.76 -7.47
C ARG A 183 2.63 17.52 -6.79
N GLY A 184 3.57 16.91 -7.50
CA GLY A 184 4.88 16.51 -7.00
C GLY A 184 5.89 17.66 -6.94
N TYR A 185 7.13 17.27 -6.68
CA TYR A 185 8.28 18.16 -6.59
C TYR A 185 9.34 17.73 -7.60
N MET A 186 10.10 18.70 -8.11
CA MET A 186 11.23 18.40 -8.99
C MET A 186 12.27 17.55 -8.25
N GLN A 187 12.95 16.64 -8.96
CA GLN A 187 13.99 15.80 -8.36
C GLN A 187 15.07 16.67 -7.71
N ASN A 188 15.50 16.29 -6.51
CA ASN A 188 16.52 17.01 -5.72
C ASN A 188 16.23 18.50 -5.47
N SER A 189 14.96 18.92 -5.53
CA SER A 189 14.56 20.31 -5.34
C SER A 189 13.28 20.43 -4.52
N ALA A 190 13.17 21.51 -3.74
CA ALA A 190 11.94 21.88 -3.04
C ALA A 190 10.92 22.59 -3.96
N MET A 191 11.25 22.79 -5.25
CA MET A 191 10.37 23.41 -6.22
C MET A 191 9.24 22.46 -6.63
N ARG A 192 8.01 22.96 -6.64
CA ARG A 192 6.87 22.19 -7.15
C ARG A 192 7.00 21.95 -8.65
N CYS A 193 6.61 20.77 -9.08
CA CYS A 193 6.44 20.47 -10.49
C CYS A 193 5.29 21.30 -11.06
N SER A 194 5.53 21.96 -12.19
CA SER A 194 4.55 22.77 -12.91
C SER A 194 3.89 22.04 -14.08
N PHE A 195 4.07 20.71 -14.19
CA PHE A 195 3.49 19.92 -15.27
C PHE A 195 1.97 20.07 -15.29
N LEU A 196 1.46 20.43 -16.46
CA LEU A 196 0.04 20.54 -16.81
C LEU A 196 -0.09 20.12 -18.27
N PHE A 197 -1.02 19.22 -18.55
CA PHE A 197 -1.36 18.74 -19.88
C PHE A 197 -2.87 18.73 -20.02
N SER A 198 -3.42 19.36 -21.06
CA SER A 198 -4.86 19.43 -21.29
C SER A 198 -5.23 18.43 -22.39
N LEU A 199 -6.10 17.48 -22.08
CA LEU A 199 -6.58 16.46 -23.04
C LEU A 199 -7.61 17.06 -24.01
N ALA A 200 -8.41 18.03 -23.56
CA ALA A 200 -9.42 18.71 -24.35
C ALA A 200 -9.72 20.09 -23.78
N ASP A 201 -10.32 20.98 -24.58
CA ASP A 201 -10.84 22.27 -24.12
C ASP A 201 -12.37 22.20 -24.04
N LEU A 202 -12.94 22.16 -22.83
CA LEU A 202 -14.39 22.08 -22.64
C LEU A 202 -15.16 23.30 -23.15
N LEU A 203 -14.49 24.45 -23.31
CA LEU A 203 -15.09 25.68 -23.85
C LEU A 203 -15.02 25.70 -25.38
N ARG A 204 -13.96 25.11 -25.95
CA ARG A 204 -13.70 25.06 -27.39
C ARG A 204 -13.37 23.62 -27.82
N PRO A 205 -14.34 22.70 -27.76
CA PRO A 205 -14.09 21.27 -27.96
C PRO A 205 -13.68 20.90 -29.40
N GLU A 206 -13.86 21.83 -30.34
CA GLU A 206 -13.41 21.71 -31.73
C GLU A 206 -11.89 21.91 -31.88
N ASN A 207 -11.25 22.59 -30.92
CA ASN A 207 -9.84 22.95 -31.00
C ASN A 207 -9.02 22.09 -30.02
N PRO A 208 -7.99 21.37 -30.49
CA PRO A 208 -7.09 20.65 -29.59
C PRO A 208 -6.33 21.64 -28.71
N PRO A 209 -6.11 21.34 -27.42
CA PRO A 209 -5.29 22.18 -26.57
C PRO A 209 -3.83 22.22 -27.02
N ASP A 210 -3.19 23.37 -26.86
CA ASP A 210 -1.76 23.52 -27.09
C ASP A 210 -0.97 23.05 -25.86
N ASN A 211 -0.34 21.87 -25.99
CA ASN A 211 0.55 21.30 -24.99
C ASN A 211 2.04 21.38 -25.39
N SER A 212 2.38 22.13 -26.45
CA SER A 212 3.74 22.18 -27.02
C SER A 212 4.82 22.55 -26.00
N ALA A 213 4.50 23.45 -25.07
CA ALA A 213 5.39 23.86 -23.99
C ALA A 213 5.81 22.73 -23.03
N THR A 214 5.08 21.61 -23.02
CA THR A 214 5.43 20.45 -22.17
C THR A 214 6.51 19.56 -22.79
N GLY A 215 6.65 19.55 -24.13
CA GLY A 215 7.49 18.59 -24.84
C GLY A 215 7.04 17.12 -24.68
N VAL A 216 5.83 16.87 -24.20
CA VAL A 216 5.30 15.54 -23.90
C VAL A 216 4.17 15.19 -24.88
N ALA A 217 4.22 13.99 -25.45
CA ALA A 217 3.11 13.46 -26.24
C ALA A 217 2.00 12.87 -25.33
N GLU A 218 0.75 12.94 -25.77
CA GLU A 218 -0.39 12.38 -25.02
C GLU A 218 -0.22 10.88 -24.70
N SER A 219 0.41 10.13 -25.61
CA SER A 219 0.71 8.70 -25.42
C SER A 219 1.55 8.42 -24.16
N ALA A 220 2.41 9.35 -23.74
CA ALA A 220 3.21 9.23 -22.52
C ALA A 220 2.36 9.34 -21.23
N LEU A 221 1.12 9.81 -21.34
CA LEU A 221 0.15 9.92 -20.23
C LEU A 221 -0.87 8.78 -20.23
N SER A 222 -0.76 7.86 -21.20
CA SER A 222 -1.64 6.70 -21.30
C SER A 222 -1.50 5.80 -20.08
N ARG A 223 -2.65 5.35 -19.57
CA ARG A 223 -2.72 4.43 -18.42
C ARG A 223 -2.50 3.02 -18.93
N THR A 224 -1.46 2.36 -18.42
CA THR A 224 -1.11 0.97 -18.78
C THR A 224 -1.21 0.02 -17.60
N GLU A 225 -1.18 0.56 -16.38
CA GLU A 225 -1.18 -0.21 -15.14
C GLU A 225 -2.56 -0.20 -14.48
N LEU A 226 -3.06 -1.38 -14.10
CA LEU A 226 -4.26 -1.47 -13.26
C LEU A 226 -4.01 -0.83 -11.89
N PHE A 227 -5.06 -0.25 -11.31
CA PHE A 227 -5.03 0.30 -9.96
C PHE A 227 -5.03 -0.82 -8.92
N ASN A 228 -4.07 -0.76 -8.00
CA ASN A 228 -3.91 -1.75 -6.95
C ASN A 228 -4.84 -1.41 -5.79
N LEU A 229 -5.99 -2.07 -5.71
CA LEU A 229 -6.85 -1.98 -4.54
C LEU A 229 -6.37 -3.02 -3.51
N PRO A 230 -5.73 -2.63 -2.38
CA PRO A 230 -5.22 -3.59 -1.41
C PRO A 230 -6.37 -4.44 -0.83
N ILE A 231 -6.07 -5.66 -0.38
CA ILE A 231 -7.07 -6.63 0.09
C ILE A 231 -7.93 -6.03 1.22
N GLU A 232 -7.33 -5.23 2.09
CA GLU A 232 -8.00 -4.50 3.17
C GLU A 232 -9.05 -3.53 2.63
N ALA A 233 -8.76 -2.85 1.52
CA ALA A 233 -9.70 -1.99 0.83
C ALA A 233 -10.78 -2.77 0.09
N GLN A 234 -10.44 -3.88 -0.57
CA GLN A 234 -11.43 -4.75 -1.22
C GLN A 234 -12.49 -5.30 -0.23
N ARG A 235 -12.14 -5.42 1.05
CA ARG A 235 -13.05 -5.84 2.13
C ARG A 235 -14.00 -4.74 2.59
N MET A 236 -13.74 -3.47 2.27
CA MET A 236 -14.61 -2.38 2.72
C MET A 236 -15.99 -2.53 2.07
N PRO A 237 -17.09 -2.38 2.85
CA PRO A 237 -18.45 -2.55 2.34
C PRO A 237 -18.73 -1.71 1.08
N VAL A 238 -18.16 -0.50 1.03
CA VAL A 238 -18.26 0.41 -0.11
C VAL A 238 -17.87 -0.26 -1.43
N PHE A 239 -16.70 -0.88 -1.52
CA PHE A 239 -16.23 -1.48 -2.77
C PHE A 239 -17.00 -2.78 -3.09
N ARG A 240 -17.47 -3.51 -2.08
CA ARG A 240 -18.20 -4.75 -2.28
C ARG A 240 -19.65 -4.53 -2.76
N GLN A 241 -20.27 -3.44 -2.31
CA GLN A 241 -21.67 -3.11 -2.59
C GLN A 241 -21.81 -2.15 -3.76
N TRP A 242 -20.79 -1.34 -4.03
CA TRP A 242 -20.81 -0.38 -5.12
C TRP A 242 -20.91 -1.08 -6.47
N LYS A 243 -21.90 -0.64 -7.26
CA LYS A 243 -22.13 -1.11 -8.62
C LYS A 243 -21.81 0.04 -9.57
N PRO A 244 -20.84 -0.12 -10.48
CA PRO A 244 -20.52 0.93 -11.41
C PRO A 244 -21.70 1.24 -12.34
N PRO A 245 -21.98 2.51 -12.63
CA PRO A 245 -22.89 2.93 -13.70
C PRO A 245 -22.53 2.26 -15.04
N LYS A 246 -23.54 1.94 -15.86
CA LYS A 246 -23.40 1.05 -17.02
C LYS A 246 -22.62 1.63 -18.22
N ASP A 247 -22.36 2.94 -18.28
CA ASP A 247 -21.85 3.60 -19.50
C ASP A 247 -20.77 4.67 -19.22
N ILE A 248 -19.79 4.37 -18.35
CA ILE A 248 -18.69 5.29 -18.06
C ILE A 248 -17.63 5.18 -19.16
N PRO A 249 -17.36 6.26 -19.94
CA PRO A 249 -16.39 6.21 -21.04
C PRO A 249 -14.98 5.87 -20.56
N GLY A 250 -14.40 4.81 -21.12
CA GLY A 250 -13.04 4.36 -20.79
C GLY A 250 -12.88 3.64 -19.46
N ALA A 251 -13.96 3.44 -18.68
CA ALA A 251 -13.86 2.72 -17.43
C ALA A 251 -13.53 1.24 -17.64
N PHE A 252 -12.72 0.67 -16.74
CA PHE A 252 -12.33 -0.73 -16.66
C PHE A 252 -11.65 -1.30 -17.92
N LYS A 253 -11.12 -0.45 -18.81
CA LYS A 253 -10.33 -0.89 -19.98
C LYS A 253 -9.15 -1.78 -19.60
N LEU A 254 -8.52 -1.54 -18.45
CA LEU A 254 -7.40 -2.33 -17.91
C LEU A 254 -7.83 -3.45 -16.96
N GLY A 255 -9.14 -3.65 -16.78
CA GLY A 255 -9.74 -4.55 -15.78
C GLY A 255 -10.43 -3.80 -14.64
N ASN A 256 -11.24 -4.53 -13.86
CA ASN A 256 -11.92 -4.00 -12.69
C ASN A 256 -11.17 -4.38 -11.39
N PRO A 257 -10.59 -3.41 -10.66
CA PRO A 257 -9.87 -3.69 -9.41
C PRO A 257 -10.81 -3.87 -8.22
N VAL A 258 -12.08 -3.45 -8.34
CA VAL A 258 -13.14 -3.70 -7.37
C VAL A 258 -13.68 -5.08 -7.65
N GLY A 259 -13.19 -6.05 -6.86
CA GLY A 259 -13.34 -7.49 -7.08
C GLY A 259 -14.64 -7.90 -7.77
N GLN A 260 -14.56 -8.23 -9.05
CA GLN A 260 -15.38 -9.34 -9.54
C GLN A 260 -14.77 -10.60 -8.93
N PRO A 261 -15.56 -11.51 -8.32
CA PRO A 261 -15.03 -12.82 -7.98
C PRO A 261 -14.38 -13.39 -9.24
N PRO A 262 -13.20 -14.01 -9.14
CA PRO A 262 -12.52 -14.52 -10.32
C PRO A 262 -13.50 -15.37 -11.12
N LYS A 263 -13.66 -15.05 -12.42
CA LYS A 263 -14.44 -15.91 -13.33
C LYS A 263 -13.92 -17.33 -13.12
N LYS A 264 -14.82 -18.33 -13.00
CA LYS A 264 -14.45 -19.76 -13.01
C LYS A 264 -13.60 -20.03 -14.25
N GLY A 265 -12.29 -19.90 -14.10
CA GLY A 265 -11.31 -20.08 -15.14
C GLY A 265 -10.85 -21.52 -15.09
N HIS A 266 -11.27 -22.32 -16.07
CA HIS A 266 -10.52 -23.51 -16.43
C HIS A 266 -9.17 -23.05 -16.97
N VAL A 267 -8.15 -23.02 -16.13
CA VAL A 267 -6.77 -23.03 -16.61
C VAL A 267 -6.57 -24.43 -17.21
N LYS A 268 -6.44 -24.51 -18.54
CA LYS A 268 -5.93 -25.72 -19.19
C LYS A 268 -4.48 -25.88 -18.73
N TYR A 269 -4.25 -26.91 -17.93
CA TYR A 269 -2.92 -27.42 -17.68
C TYR A 269 -2.54 -28.25 -18.90
N ASP A 270 -1.51 -27.82 -19.63
CA ASP A 270 -0.87 -28.73 -20.56
C ASP A 270 -0.33 -29.90 -19.74
N SER A 271 -0.73 -31.07 -20.19
CA SER A 271 -0.26 -32.37 -19.74
C SER A 271 1.27 -32.39 -19.70
N GLU A 272 1.80 -32.84 -18.56
CA GLU A 272 2.99 -33.69 -18.47
C GLU A 272 4.38 -33.03 -18.59
N ALA A 273 5.03 -32.94 -17.43
CA ALA A 273 6.26 -33.69 -17.18
C ALA A 273 6.37 -33.93 -15.65
N GLU A 274 6.62 -35.17 -15.24
CA GLU A 274 7.06 -35.44 -13.87
C GLU A 274 8.49 -34.91 -13.72
N ASP A 275 8.65 -33.69 -13.20
CA ASP A 275 9.96 -33.24 -12.75
C ASP A 275 10.52 -34.29 -11.77
N ASP A 276 11.76 -34.74 -11.94
CA ASP A 276 12.42 -35.59 -10.94
C ASP A 276 12.64 -34.77 -9.66
N ILE A 277 11.86 -35.08 -8.63
CA ILE A 277 11.86 -34.35 -7.37
C ILE A 277 12.88 -34.97 -6.42
N PRO A 278 13.95 -34.24 -6.04
CA PRO A 278 14.94 -34.73 -5.10
C PRO A 278 14.31 -35.15 -3.77
N LYS A 279 14.88 -36.18 -3.13
CA LYS A 279 14.47 -36.60 -1.78
C LYS A 279 14.52 -35.42 -0.82
N LYS A 280 13.46 -35.23 -0.04
CA LYS A 280 13.29 -34.12 0.92
C LYS A 280 13.10 -32.74 0.27
N LYS A 281 12.63 -32.68 -0.98
CA LYS A 281 12.25 -31.44 -1.68
C LYS A 281 10.83 -31.47 -2.24
N GLU A 282 10.00 -32.39 -1.75
CA GLU A 282 8.62 -32.60 -2.17
C GLU A 282 7.73 -31.37 -1.90
N LEU A 283 8.11 -30.48 -0.99
CA LEU A 283 7.37 -29.25 -0.66
C LEU A 283 8.08 -27.98 -1.14
N ALA A 284 9.15 -28.10 -1.93
CA ALA A 284 9.88 -26.96 -2.45
C ALA A 284 8.95 -26.02 -3.24
N GLY A 285 9.06 -24.73 -2.92
CA GLY A 285 8.27 -23.65 -3.52
C GLY A 285 6.91 -23.40 -2.86
N LEU A 286 6.49 -24.20 -1.88
CA LEU A 286 5.21 -24.03 -1.19
C LEU A 286 5.36 -23.37 0.17
N LYS A 287 4.47 -22.40 0.47
CA LYS A 287 4.38 -21.69 1.74
C LYS A 287 3.11 -22.06 2.49
N PHE A 288 3.28 -22.52 3.72
CA PHE A 288 2.23 -23.04 4.57
C PHE A 288 2.03 -22.16 5.80
N ALA A 289 0.78 -21.81 6.07
CA ALA A 289 0.35 -21.30 7.37
C ALA A 289 -0.55 -22.35 8.05
N CYS A 290 -0.79 -22.22 9.35
CA CYS A 290 -1.73 -23.09 10.07
C CYS A 290 -2.70 -22.30 10.95
N ILE A 291 -3.79 -22.94 11.35
CA ILE A 291 -4.82 -22.34 12.20
C ILE A 291 -5.34 -23.33 13.24
N GLY A 292 -5.71 -22.82 14.42
CA GLY A 292 -6.28 -23.62 15.52
C GLY A 292 -5.32 -24.68 16.08
N SER A 293 -5.87 -25.58 16.91
CA SER A 293 -5.27 -26.89 17.19
C SER A 293 -5.05 -27.61 15.87
N THR A 294 -3.87 -28.20 15.65
CA THR A 294 -3.60 -29.00 14.45
C THR A 294 -3.25 -30.43 14.86
N ASN A 295 -3.64 -31.38 14.01
CA ASN A 295 -3.20 -32.77 14.11
C ASN A 295 -2.54 -33.14 12.77
N PRO A 296 -1.21 -33.35 12.70
CA PRO A 296 -0.22 -33.30 13.78
C PRO A 296 -0.04 -31.92 14.44
N PRO A 297 0.55 -31.83 15.66
CA PRO A 297 0.78 -30.56 16.35
C PRO A 297 1.61 -29.58 15.52
N ARG A 298 1.37 -28.27 15.68
CA ARG A 298 1.97 -27.21 14.83
C ARG A 298 3.48 -27.32 14.70
N HIS A 299 4.20 -27.55 15.80
CA HIS A 299 5.66 -27.71 15.78
C HIS A 299 6.10 -28.92 14.94
N ALA A 300 5.36 -30.03 15.00
CA ALA A 300 5.66 -31.22 14.20
C ALA A 300 5.41 -30.94 12.70
N LEU A 301 4.31 -30.25 12.36
CA LEU A 301 4.03 -29.81 11.00
C LEU A 301 5.10 -28.84 10.47
N ALA A 302 5.49 -27.85 11.27
CA ALA A 302 6.53 -26.88 10.90
C ALA A 302 7.86 -27.56 10.59
N LYS A 303 8.26 -28.51 11.45
CA LYS A 303 9.47 -29.32 11.25
C LYS A 303 9.36 -30.18 9.99
N LEU A 304 8.21 -30.82 9.78
CA LEU A 304 7.96 -31.67 8.61
C LEU A 304 8.04 -30.86 7.30
N VAL A 305 7.31 -29.75 7.23
CA VAL A 305 7.28 -28.84 6.07
C VAL A 305 8.69 -28.34 5.73
N THR A 306 9.41 -27.83 6.72
CA THR A 306 10.75 -27.28 6.56
C THR A 306 11.74 -28.37 6.13
N SER A 307 11.65 -29.56 6.70
CA SER A 307 12.56 -30.67 6.38
C SER A 307 12.42 -31.19 4.95
N HIS A 308 11.27 -30.94 4.31
CA HIS A 308 10.98 -31.31 2.92
C HIS A 308 11.02 -30.10 1.95
N GLY A 309 11.63 -28.99 2.36
CA GLY A 309 11.93 -27.83 1.52
C GLY A 309 10.81 -26.81 1.38
N GLY A 310 9.68 -26.97 2.08
CA GLY A 310 8.63 -25.97 2.17
C GLY A 310 8.95 -24.90 3.22
N ILE A 311 8.16 -23.83 3.22
CA ILE A 311 8.26 -22.75 4.22
C ILE A 311 7.04 -22.83 5.12
N PHE A 312 7.25 -22.85 6.43
CA PHE A 312 6.18 -22.78 7.41
C PHE A 312 6.20 -21.44 8.13
N GLN A 313 5.07 -20.76 8.17
CA GLN A 313 4.95 -19.42 8.76
C GLN A 313 3.83 -19.32 9.79
N GLU A 314 4.11 -18.56 10.85
CA GLU A 314 3.15 -18.30 11.92
C GLU A 314 2.15 -17.21 11.57
N SER A 315 2.46 -16.31 10.64
CA SER A 315 1.56 -15.30 10.10
C SER A 315 0.84 -15.79 8.84
N LEU A 316 -0.22 -15.10 8.44
CA LEU A 316 -0.84 -15.27 7.13
C LEU A 316 -0.37 -14.10 6.25
N ASP A 317 0.69 -14.33 5.49
CA ASP A 317 1.30 -13.30 4.64
C ASP A 317 0.73 -13.35 3.21
N LYS A 318 0.93 -12.28 2.44
CA LYS A 318 0.37 -12.10 1.08
C LYS A 318 0.80 -13.17 0.08
N ASP A 319 1.90 -13.85 0.37
CA ASP A 319 2.50 -14.91 -0.43
C ASP A 319 2.26 -16.32 0.14
N THR A 320 1.38 -16.47 1.13
CA THR A 320 0.95 -17.79 1.60
C THR A 320 0.25 -18.55 0.48
N ASP A 321 0.66 -19.79 0.20
CA ASP A 321 0.00 -20.63 -0.79
C ASP A 321 -1.15 -21.44 -0.18
N LEU A 322 -0.90 -22.02 1.00
CA LEU A 322 -1.78 -23.00 1.62
C LEU A 322 -1.99 -22.70 3.12
N LEU A 323 -3.25 -22.66 3.56
CA LEU A 323 -3.61 -22.63 4.97
C LEU A 323 -4.01 -24.04 5.42
N LEU A 324 -3.26 -24.59 6.38
CA LEU A 324 -3.51 -25.89 6.99
C LEU A 324 -4.52 -25.78 8.13
N VAL A 325 -5.57 -26.59 8.05
CA VAL A 325 -6.61 -26.75 9.08
C VAL A 325 -6.59 -28.18 9.61
N SER A 326 -6.86 -28.35 10.91
CA SER A 326 -7.03 -29.69 11.50
C SER A 326 -8.07 -30.51 10.75
N ASP A 327 -7.82 -31.82 10.66
CA ASP A 327 -8.76 -32.77 10.08
C ASP A 327 -10.06 -32.91 10.90
N ASP A 328 -9.98 -32.64 12.22
CA ASP A 328 -11.06 -32.91 13.20
C ASP A 328 -11.84 -31.63 13.59
N ASP A 329 -11.22 -30.45 13.51
CA ASP A 329 -11.74 -29.18 14.08
C ASP A 329 -12.08 -28.11 13.01
N TRP A 330 -12.74 -28.53 11.92
CA TRP A 330 -13.03 -27.63 10.79
C TRP A 330 -14.03 -26.51 11.13
N ALA A 331 -15.04 -26.80 11.97
CA ALA A 331 -16.07 -25.83 12.35
C ALA A 331 -15.49 -24.69 13.22
N ALA A 332 -14.61 -25.06 14.16
CA ALA A 332 -13.87 -24.11 14.98
C ALA A 332 -12.93 -23.25 14.14
N ALA A 333 -12.23 -23.85 13.17
CA ALA A 333 -11.39 -23.11 12.24
C ALA A 333 -12.22 -22.09 11.45
N LYS A 334 -13.39 -22.47 10.92
CA LYS A 334 -14.27 -21.58 10.14
C LYS A 334 -14.75 -20.35 10.92
N ALA A 335 -14.90 -20.46 12.24
CA ALA A 335 -15.30 -19.34 13.09
C ALA A 335 -14.19 -18.30 13.29
N SER A 336 -12.93 -18.69 13.09
CA SER A 336 -11.77 -17.85 13.41
C SER A 336 -11.49 -16.75 12.38
N GLN A 337 -10.90 -15.64 12.84
CA GLN A 337 -10.54 -14.51 12.00
C GLN A 337 -9.55 -14.89 10.90
N ARG A 338 -8.55 -15.72 11.24
CA ARG A 338 -7.50 -16.15 10.31
C ARG A 338 -8.02 -17.04 9.17
N TYR A 339 -9.10 -17.80 9.39
CA TYR A 339 -9.77 -18.57 8.33
C TYR A 339 -10.41 -17.61 7.33
N ARG A 340 -11.16 -16.62 7.84
CA ARG A 340 -11.76 -15.56 7.00
C ARG A 340 -10.70 -14.79 6.25
N ASP A 341 -9.57 -14.47 6.89
CA ASP A 341 -8.47 -13.76 6.25
C ASP A 341 -7.84 -14.56 5.10
N ALA A 342 -7.69 -15.88 5.25
CA ALA A 342 -7.21 -16.76 4.20
C ALA A 342 -8.18 -16.89 3.03
N GLN A 343 -9.49 -17.02 3.31
CA GLN A 343 -10.52 -16.99 2.26
C GLN A 343 -10.47 -15.68 1.47
N LEU A 344 -10.33 -14.55 2.17
CA LEU A 344 -10.29 -13.23 1.56
C LEU A 344 -8.99 -12.97 0.79
N ALA A 345 -7.89 -13.62 1.16
CA ALA A 345 -6.62 -13.56 0.44
C ALA A 345 -6.56 -14.55 -0.75
N GLY A 346 -7.59 -15.37 -0.96
CA GLY A 346 -7.60 -16.40 -2.00
C GLY A 346 -6.60 -17.54 -1.74
N VAL A 347 -6.20 -17.71 -0.48
CA VAL A 347 -5.30 -18.79 -0.04
C VAL A 347 -6.12 -20.08 -0.01
N ALA A 348 -5.60 -21.15 -0.60
CA ALA A 348 -6.27 -22.44 -0.57
C ALA A 348 -6.26 -23.00 0.85
N ILE A 349 -7.45 -23.34 1.37
CA ILE A 349 -7.60 -23.90 2.71
C ILE A 349 -7.65 -25.42 2.57
N VAL A 350 -6.64 -26.10 3.09
CA VAL A 350 -6.48 -27.54 2.97
C VAL A 350 -6.33 -28.21 4.32
N ARG A 351 -6.65 -29.49 4.38
CA ARG A 351 -6.49 -30.31 5.59
C ARG A 351 -5.01 -30.55 5.91
N CYS A 352 -4.67 -30.72 7.19
CA CYS A 352 -3.30 -31.03 7.62
C CYS A 352 -2.77 -32.33 6.99
N SER A 353 -3.66 -33.32 6.81
CA SER A 353 -3.41 -34.56 6.08
C SER A 353 -2.95 -34.42 4.62
N PHE A 354 -3.10 -33.23 4.01
CA PHE A 354 -2.56 -32.94 2.68
C PHE A 354 -1.03 -33.05 2.65
N VAL A 355 -0.35 -32.55 3.69
CA VAL A 355 1.11 -32.56 3.77
C VAL A 355 1.67 -33.99 3.74
N PRO A 356 1.31 -34.91 4.65
CA PRO A 356 1.84 -36.28 4.61
C PRO A 356 1.43 -37.03 3.34
N ALA A 357 0.27 -36.74 2.75
CA ALA A 357 -0.13 -37.35 1.48
C ALA A 357 0.74 -36.89 0.30
N LEU A 358 1.12 -35.61 0.26
CA LEU A 358 2.01 -35.02 -0.73
C LEU A 358 3.45 -35.51 -0.59
N LEU A 359 3.86 -35.88 0.64
CA LEU A 359 5.17 -36.49 0.92
C LEU A 359 5.26 -37.97 0.53
N SER A 360 4.13 -38.62 0.21
CA SER A 360 4.16 -39.95 -0.36
C SER A 360 4.99 -39.92 -1.65
N ARG A 361 5.82 -40.95 -1.87
CA ARG A 361 6.51 -41.16 -3.15
C ARG A 361 5.81 -42.19 -4.03
N LYS A 362 4.67 -42.70 -3.59
CA LYS A 362 3.82 -43.58 -4.39
C LYS A 362 2.68 -42.76 -4.97
N ASN A 363 2.65 -42.65 -6.29
CA ASN A 363 1.52 -42.12 -7.04
C ASN A 363 0.41 -43.18 -6.99
N VAL A 364 -0.68 -42.86 -6.29
CA VAL A 364 -1.85 -43.74 -6.20
C VAL A 364 -3.04 -42.95 -6.67
N GLU A 365 -3.68 -43.43 -7.74
CA GLU A 365 -4.93 -42.85 -8.20
C GLU A 365 -6.04 -43.08 -7.18
N PRO A 366 -6.95 -42.11 -7.02
CA PRO A 366 -8.05 -42.26 -6.09
C PRO A 366 -8.99 -43.37 -6.56
N GLN A 367 -9.46 -44.20 -5.63
CA GLN A 367 -10.42 -45.27 -5.92
C GLN A 367 -11.84 -44.73 -6.15
N VAL A 368 -12.06 -43.45 -5.86
CA VAL A 368 -13.36 -42.79 -5.89
C VAL A 368 -13.27 -41.44 -6.57
N THR A 369 -14.39 -40.98 -7.12
CA THR A 369 -14.50 -39.62 -7.67
C THR A 369 -14.47 -38.56 -6.57
N LEU A 370 -14.19 -37.30 -6.91
CA LEU A 370 -14.21 -36.19 -5.94
C LEU A 370 -15.58 -36.04 -5.24
N SER A 371 -16.67 -36.30 -5.95
CA SER A 371 -18.03 -36.26 -5.38
C SER A 371 -18.24 -37.36 -4.34
N GLU A 372 -17.78 -38.58 -4.66
CA GLU A 372 -17.84 -39.72 -3.75
C GLU A 372 -16.90 -39.55 -2.56
N ALA A 373 -15.70 -38.98 -2.76
CA ALA A 373 -14.79 -38.63 -1.68
C ALA A 373 -15.44 -37.65 -0.69
N LYS A 374 -16.10 -36.60 -1.17
CA LYS A 374 -16.85 -35.66 -0.32
C LYS A 374 -17.96 -36.36 0.46
N LYS A 375 -18.67 -37.30 -0.17
CA LYS A 375 -19.72 -38.10 0.48
C LYS A 375 -19.13 -39.04 1.53
N ALA A 376 -18.01 -39.70 1.22
CA ALA A 376 -17.29 -40.59 2.12
C ALA A 376 -16.77 -39.83 3.34
N LEU A 377 -16.17 -38.65 3.15
CA LEU A 377 -15.69 -37.77 4.22
C LEU A 377 -16.81 -37.21 5.11
N LYS A 378 -18.04 -37.13 4.59
CA LYS A 378 -19.21 -36.72 5.38
C LYS A 378 -19.79 -37.88 6.18
N LYS A 379 -19.63 -39.12 5.70
CA LYS A 379 -20.13 -40.34 6.36
C LYS A 379 -19.12 -40.94 7.34
N ALA A 380 -17.83 -40.82 7.05
CA ALA A 380 -16.76 -41.22 7.95
C ALA A 380 -16.57 -40.14 9.02
N GLU A 381 -16.70 -40.50 10.28
CA GLU A 381 -16.47 -39.60 11.41
C GLU A 381 -15.00 -39.18 11.52
N LEU A 382 -14.07 -39.98 10.96
CA LEU A 382 -12.62 -39.72 11.00
C LEU A 382 -12.01 -39.69 9.58
N PHE A 383 -11.24 -38.64 9.28
CA PHE A 383 -10.55 -38.50 7.99
C PHE A 383 -9.58 -39.66 7.72
N ALA A 384 -8.93 -40.18 8.75
CA ALA A 384 -7.99 -41.30 8.65
C ALA A 384 -8.63 -42.54 7.99
N GLN A 385 -9.92 -42.77 8.24
CA GLN A 385 -10.68 -43.89 7.66
C GLN A 385 -10.93 -43.69 6.15
N ALA A 386 -11.07 -42.44 5.70
CA ALA A 386 -11.28 -42.10 4.28
C ALA A 386 -9.96 -41.91 3.50
N SER A 387 -8.82 -41.78 4.19
CA SER A 387 -7.50 -41.45 3.61
C SER A 387 -6.98 -42.51 2.62
N SER A 388 -7.44 -43.76 2.69
CA SER A 388 -7.11 -44.81 1.72
C SER A 388 -7.73 -44.58 0.34
N LEU A 389 -8.81 -43.80 0.26
CA LEU A 389 -9.56 -43.55 -0.97
C LEU A 389 -9.05 -42.31 -1.74
N LEU A 390 -8.19 -41.50 -1.10
CA LEU A 390 -7.72 -40.21 -1.60
C LEU A 390 -6.41 -40.35 -2.39
N PRO A 391 -6.14 -39.43 -3.34
CA PRO A 391 -4.91 -39.48 -4.12
C PRO A 391 -3.69 -39.25 -3.23
N LYS A 392 -2.58 -39.89 -3.57
CA LYS A 392 -1.29 -39.76 -2.88
C LYS A 392 -0.18 -39.56 -3.87
N GLY A 393 0.94 -39.04 -3.39
CA GLY A 393 2.15 -38.93 -4.18
C GLY A 393 2.32 -37.59 -4.86
N LEU A 394 3.13 -37.58 -5.91
CA LEU A 394 3.38 -36.42 -6.75
C LEU A 394 2.14 -35.98 -7.54
N LEU A 395 1.16 -36.87 -7.71
CA LEU A 395 -0.17 -36.54 -8.24
C LEU A 395 -0.77 -35.33 -7.51
N LEU A 396 -0.55 -35.18 -6.20
CA LEU A 396 -1.07 -34.05 -5.42
C LEU A 396 -0.45 -32.70 -5.79
N ARG A 397 0.62 -32.67 -6.59
CA ARG A 397 1.11 -31.42 -7.20
C ARG A 397 0.22 -30.93 -8.34
N GLN A 398 -0.69 -31.76 -8.84
CA GLN A 398 -1.68 -31.35 -9.83
C GLN A 398 -2.96 -30.89 -9.14
N ARG A 399 -3.51 -29.76 -9.58
CA ARG A 399 -4.71 -29.13 -8.98
C ARG A 399 -5.90 -30.11 -8.89
N LYS A 400 -6.07 -31.00 -9.87
CA LYS A 400 -7.17 -31.98 -9.90
C LYS A 400 -7.13 -32.96 -8.72
N TYR A 401 -5.94 -33.38 -8.28
CA TYR A 401 -5.77 -34.30 -7.15
C TYR A 401 -5.68 -33.54 -5.82
N ALA A 402 -5.08 -32.34 -5.79
CA ALA A 402 -5.08 -31.49 -4.60
C ALA A 402 -6.50 -31.08 -4.14
N ALA A 403 -7.45 -30.97 -5.08
CA ALA A 403 -8.85 -30.68 -4.78
C ALA A 403 -9.53 -31.68 -3.83
N TYR A 404 -8.99 -32.89 -3.67
CA TYR A 404 -9.50 -33.89 -2.72
C TYR A 404 -9.24 -33.52 -1.25
N TYR A 405 -8.25 -32.66 -0.99
CA TYR A 405 -7.87 -32.19 0.35
C TYR A 405 -8.32 -30.76 0.63
N LEU A 406 -8.92 -30.10 -0.36
CA LEU A 406 -9.41 -28.74 -0.28
C LEU A 406 -10.69 -28.69 0.57
N VAL A 407 -10.64 -27.88 1.63
CA VAL A 407 -11.80 -27.58 2.46
C VAL A 407 -12.60 -26.46 1.82
N GLU A 408 -11.92 -25.35 1.50
CA GLU A 408 -12.55 -24.14 0.96
C GLU A 408 -11.51 -23.28 0.20
N GLY A 409 -11.99 -22.38 -0.66
CA GLY A 409 -11.14 -21.54 -1.50
C GLY A 409 -10.82 -22.18 -2.86
N ASP A 410 -9.90 -21.56 -3.59
CA ASP A 410 -9.46 -22.00 -4.91
C ASP A 410 -7.93 -22.11 -4.94
N LEU A 411 -7.42 -23.12 -5.63
CA LEU A 411 -5.98 -23.24 -5.94
C LEU A 411 -5.62 -22.28 -7.09
N LEU A 412 -5.78 -20.97 -6.88
CA LEU A 412 -5.80 -19.92 -7.91
C LEU A 412 -4.55 -19.87 -8.80
N LYS A 413 -3.41 -20.39 -8.32
CA LYS A 413 -2.14 -20.43 -9.06
C LYS A 413 -1.71 -21.88 -9.27
N PRO A 414 -1.07 -22.19 -10.42
CA PRO A 414 -0.37 -23.45 -10.58
C PRO A 414 0.70 -23.57 -9.50
N PHE A 415 0.87 -24.77 -8.91
CA PHE A 415 2.02 -24.96 -8.02
C PHE A 415 3.31 -24.74 -8.81
N PRO A 416 4.30 -24.04 -8.21
CA PRO A 416 5.57 -23.79 -8.88
C PRO A 416 6.28 -25.10 -9.21
N ARG A 417 6.99 -25.10 -10.35
CA ARG A 417 7.87 -26.22 -10.71
C ARG A 417 8.96 -26.37 -9.67
N VAL A 418 9.26 -27.61 -9.28
CA VAL A 418 10.27 -27.87 -8.23
C VAL A 418 11.65 -27.41 -8.70
N SER A 419 11.98 -27.69 -9.95
CA SER A 419 13.22 -27.28 -10.58
C SER A 419 13.43 -25.76 -10.51
N GLU A 420 12.39 -24.98 -10.84
CA GLU A 420 12.40 -23.52 -10.78
C GLU A 420 12.47 -22.99 -9.34
N ALA A 421 11.67 -23.55 -8.43
CA ALA A 421 11.69 -23.17 -7.02
C ALA A 421 13.06 -23.42 -6.37
N LEU A 422 13.71 -24.53 -6.71
CA LEU A 422 15.06 -24.84 -6.25
C LEU A 422 16.11 -23.89 -6.82
N LYS A 423 15.96 -23.45 -8.07
CA LYS A 423 16.84 -22.45 -8.68
C LYS A 423 16.73 -21.12 -7.95
N LEU A 424 15.51 -20.63 -7.74
CA LEU A 424 15.24 -19.38 -7.01
C LEU A 424 15.77 -19.46 -5.57
N GLN A 425 15.61 -20.60 -4.90
CA GLN A 425 16.14 -20.81 -3.55
C GLN A 425 17.68 -20.69 -3.54
N LYS A 426 18.37 -21.34 -4.49
CA LYS A 426 19.84 -21.25 -4.60
C LYS A 426 20.31 -19.82 -4.87
N GLU A 427 19.61 -19.08 -5.72
CA GLU A 427 19.93 -17.68 -6.02
C GLU A 427 19.72 -16.78 -4.79
N ALA A 428 18.64 -16.96 -4.04
CA ALA A 428 18.37 -16.24 -2.81
C ALA A 428 19.42 -16.53 -1.72
N ASP A 429 19.83 -17.79 -1.57
CA ASP A 429 20.90 -18.19 -0.64
C ASP A 429 22.24 -17.59 -1.05
N ALA A 430 22.56 -17.60 -2.35
CA ALA A 430 23.75 -16.98 -2.89
C ALA A 430 23.77 -15.46 -2.66
N LEU A 431 22.64 -14.78 -2.88
CA LEU A 431 22.51 -13.34 -2.63
C LEU A 431 22.65 -13.01 -1.15
N THR A 432 22.05 -13.80 -0.26
CA THR A 432 22.17 -13.63 1.19
C THR A 432 23.62 -13.80 1.63
N LYS A 433 24.29 -14.85 1.14
CA LYS A 433 25.72 -15.10 1.39
C LYS A 433 26.61 -14.01 0.81
N ALA A 434 26.25 -13.45 -0.35
CA ALA A 434 26.95 -12.31 -0.94
C ALA A 434 26.78 -11.04 -0.09
N LYS A 435 25.55 -10.71 0.35
CA LYS A 435 25.29 -9.58 1.27
C LYS A 435 26.07 -9.70 2.57
N MET A 436 26.16 -10.91 3.14
CA MET A 436 26.97 -11.16 4.35
C MET A 436 28.48 -10.97 4.14
N LYS A 437 28.97 -11.04 2.89
CA LYS A 437 30.39 -10.85 2.55
C LYS A 437 30.77 -9.39 2.27
N VAL A 438 29.80 -8.50 2.04
CA VAL A 438 30.07 -7.08 1.80
C VAL A 438 30.47 -6.40 3.11
N LYS A 439 31.74 -5.99 3.23
CA LYS A 439 32.19 -5.13 4.35
C LYS A 439 31.71 -3.71 4.12
N ARG A 440 31.02 -3.10 5.08
CA ARG A 440 30.65 -1.66 5.05
C ARG A 440 31.90 -0.80 4.93
N PRO A 441 31.87 0.47 4.48
CA PRO A 441 33.05 1.34 4.46
C PRO A 441 33.76 1.46 5.83
N ALA A 442 35.02 1.90 5.84
CA ALA A 442 35.73 2.16 7.09
C ALA A 442 35.03 3.27 7.88
N ILE A 443 34.80 3.04 9.18
CA ILE A 443 34.28 4.08 10.05
C ILE A 443 35.39 5.10 10.29
N LYS A 444 35.12 6.37 9.98
CA LYS A 444 36.09 7.46 10.16
C LYS A 444 36.50 7.58 11.64
N ALA A 445 37.81 7.75 11.89
CA ALA A 445 38.31 8.01 13.24
C ALA A 445 37.61 9.25 13.84
N GLY A 446 37.18 9.15 15.11
CA GLY A 446 36.42 10.20 15.79
C GLY A 446 34.93 10.30 15.40
N SER A 447 34.41 9.39 14.57
CA SER A 447 32.97 9.32 14.28
C SER A 447 32.14 9.12 15.55
N ALA A 448 30.95 9.73 15.60
CA ALA A 448 29.97 9.51 16.67
C ALA A 448 29.65 8.02 16.90
N LEU A 449 29.75 7.18 15.85
CA LEU A 449 29.53 5.74 15.94
C LEU A 449 30.54 5.01 16.84
N LEU A 450 31.75 5.56 17.01
CA LEU A 450 32.80 4.98 17.85
C LEU A 450 32.88 5.63 19.24
N LYS A 451 32.02 6.62 19.51
CA LYS A 451 32.02 7.36 20.77
C LYS A 451 31.26 6.57 21.84
N VAL A 452 31.98 6.19 22.89
CA VAL A 452 31.40 5.61 24.10
C VAL A 452 30.64 6.70 24.88
N ASP A 453 29.49 6.35 25.44
CA ASP A 453 28.68 7.26 26.24
C ASP A 453 29.47 7.72 27.49
N PRO A 454 29.46 9.02 27.84
CA PRO A 454 30.24 9.55 28.97
C PRO A 454 29.88 8.94 30.33
N LEU A 455 28.67 8.37 30.49
CA LEU A 455 28.22 7.76 31.74
C LEU A 455 28.67 6.30 31.90
N PHE A 456 29.34 5.72 30.90
CA PHE A 456 29.90 4.38 31.03
C PHE A 456 31.02 4.37 32.08
N SER A 457 30.91 3.50 33.08
CA SER A 457 31.72 3.57 34.30
C SER A 457 33.16 3.07 34.13
N VAL A 458 33.43 2.23 33.13
CA VAL A 458 34.74 1.58 32.97
C VAL A 458 35.63 2.36 32.01
N LYS A 459 36.79 2.81 32.50
CA LYS A 459 37.78 3.53 31.68
C LYS A 459 38.34 2.63 30.57
N GLY A 460 38.59 3.22 29.40
CA GLY A 460 39.22 2.52 28.27
C GLY A 460 38.27 1.65 27.43
N GLY A 461 36.96 1.73 27.65
CA GLY A 461 35.98 1.07 26.79
C GLY A 461 36.02 1.58 25.35
N LYS A 462 35.82 0.67 24.39
CA LYS A 462 35.67 0.98 22.96
C LYS A 462 34.40 0.35 22.44
N ILE A 463 33.68 1.03 21.54
CA ILE A 463 32.52 0.43 20.87
C ILE A 463 32.96 -0.82 20.10
N TYR A 464 32.25 -1.93 20.29
CA TYR A 464 32.51 -3.16 19.54
C TYR A 464 32.18 -2.94 18.07
N VAL A 465 33.12 -3.29 17.20
CA VAL A 465 32.97 -3.26 15.75
C VAL A 465 33.23 -4.66 15.21
N ASP A 466 32.26 -5.22 14.49
CA ASP A 466 32.40 -6.58 13.96
C ASP A 466 33.30 -6.65 12.70
N LYS A 467 33.51 -7.87 12.22
CA LYS A 467 34.31 -8.15 11.00
C LYS A 467 33.75 -7.50 9.73
N GLN A 468 32.48 -7.08 9.74
CA GLN A 468 31.79 -6.42 8.62
C GLN A 468 31.85 -4.88 8.73
N ARG A 469 32.54 -4.34 9.74
CA ARG A 469 32.64 -2.89 10.05
C ARG A 469 31.31 -2.30 10.53
N ASN A 470 30.46 -3.10 11.18
CA ASN A 470 29.29 -2.58 11.90
C ASN A 470 29.69 -2.20 13.32
N ALA A 471 29.51 -0.93 13.69
CA ALA A 471 29.64 -0.49 15.09
C ALA A 471 28.34 -0.78 15.85
N TYR A 472 28.46 -1.42 17.01
CA TYR A 472 27.34 -1.75 17.89
C TYR A 472 27.04 -0.57 18.81
N ASN A 473 26.54 0.50 18.21
CA ASN A 473 26.16 1.75 18.85
C ASN A 473 24.92 2.32 18.15
N ALA A 474 23.81 2.38 18.86
CA ALA A 474 22.51 2.78 18.31
C ALA A 474 21.85 3.84 19.19
N SER A 475 21.28 4.85 18.56
CA SER A 475 20.43 5.87 19.19
C SER A 475 19.05 5.82 18.54
N THR A 476 18.01 5.65 19.34
CA THR A 476 16.61 5.62 18.90
C THR A 476 15.80 6.67 19.67
N GLN A 477 14.68 7.10 19.09
CA GLN A 477 13.82 8.12 19.68
C GLN A 477 12.36 7.67 19.65
N PHE A 478 11.62 8.02 20.70
CA PHE A 478 10.19 7.79 20.80
C PHE A 478 9.50 9.12 21.12
N THR A 479 8.58 9.53 20.24
CA THR A 479 7.82 10.78 20.39
C THR A 479 6.32 10.48 20.34
N ASP A 480 5.61 10.77 21.41
CA ASP A 480 4.16 10.74 21.50
C ASP A 480 3.62 12.18 21.58
N ILE A 481 2.95 12.58 20.52
CA ILE A 481 2.40 13.92 20.34
C ILE A 481 1.16 14.15 21.23
N SER A 482 0.44 13.09 21.57
CA SER A 482 -0.80 13.18 22.35
C SER A 482 -0.53 13.49 23.83
N THR A 483 0.53 12.91 24.38
CA THR A 483 0.97 13.11 25.77
C THR A 483 2.12 14.12 25.89
N GLY A 484 2.66 14.60 24.76
CA GLY A 484 3.85 15.45 24.73
C GLY A 484 5.12 14.73 25.16
N ILE A 485 5.11 13.39 25.19
CA ILE A 485 6.26 12.60 25.66
C ILE A 485 7.29 12.48 24.55
N ASN A 486 8.51 12.94 24.82
CA ASN A 486 9.64 12.73 23.92
C ASN A 486 10.80 12.07 24.67
N LYS A 487 11.23 10.89 24.22
CA LYS A 487 12.30 10.09 24.82
C LYS A 487 13.36 9.73 23.79
N TYR A 488 14.60 9.60 24.24
CA TYR A 488 15.68 8.97 23.48
C TYR A 488 16.18 7.73 24.22
N TYR A 489 16.75 6.78 23.46
CA TYR A 489 17.38 5.58 23.96
C TYR A 489 18.70 5.35 23.22
N ASN A 490 19.79 5.27 23.97
CA ASN A 490 21.11 4.88 23.47
C ASN A 490 21.43 3.47 23.94
N LEU A 491 21.90 2.62 23.03
CA LEU A 491 22.33 1.26 23.30
C LEU A 491 23.72 1.05 22.71
N GLN A 492 24.65 0.55 23.52
CA GLN A 492 26.05 0.37 23.12
C GLN A 492 26.56 -0.99 23.60
N VAL A 493 27.18 -1.74 22.70
CA VAL A 493 28.04 -2.87 23.08
C VAL A 493 29.46 -2.34 23.17
N ILE A 494 30.01 -2.30 24.38
CA ILE A 494 31.31 -1.74 24.68
C ILE A 494 32.25 -2.88 25.04
N GLN A 495 33.36 -2.98 24.34
CA GLN A 495 34.44 -3.89 24.68
C GLN A 495 35.48 -3.16 25.53
N THR A 496 35.72 -3.67 26.72
CA THR A 496 36.95 -3.41 27.49
C THR A 496 37.85 -4.65 27.37
N ASN A 497 39.15 -4.55 27.65
CA ASN A 497 40.14 -5.64 27.64
C ASN A 497 39.65 -6.97 27.01
N THR A 498 39.12 -7.87 27.83
CA THR A 498 38.50 -9.14 27.42
C THR A 498 37.00 -9.21 27.69
N THR A 499 36.38 -8.13 28.19
CA THR A 499 34.99 -8.15 28.67
C THR A 499 34.09 -7.31 27.77
N PHE A 500 32.95 -7.89 27.39
CA PHE A 500 31.87 -7.18 26.71
C PHE A 500 30.85 -6.65 27.73
N HIS A 501 30.44 -5.40 27.51
CA HIS A 501 29.44 -4.71 28.30
C HIS A 501 28.28 -4.29 27.40
N PHE A 502 27.06 -4.45 27.89
CA PHE A 502 25.89 -3.85 27.28
C PHE A 502 25.47 -2.64 28.09
N PHE A 503 25.59 -1.45 27.49
CA PHE A 503 25.23 -0.18 28.10
C PHE A 503 23.96 0.37 27.46
N THR A 504 23.03 0.81 28.29
CA THR A 504 21.79 1.45 27.87
C THR A 504 21.60 2.76 28.62
N ARG A 505 21.13 3.79 27.92
CA ARG A 505 20.73 5.07 28.54
C ARG A 505 19.45 5.55 27.89
N TRP A 506 18.53 6.07 28.68
CA TRP A 506 17.36 6.74 28.15
C TRP A 506 17.09 8.04 28.91
N GLY A 507 16.33 8.93 28.27
CA GLY A 507 16.02 10.22 28.86
C GLY A 507 14.98 11.00 28.07
N ARG A 508 14.62 12.19 28.58
CA ARG A 508 13.71 13.12 27.89
C ARG A 508 14.49 14.04 26.96
N LEU A 509 14.00 14.26 25.74
CA LEU A 509 14.61 15.21 24.82
C LEU A 509 14.31 16.65 25.26
N GLY A 510 15.35 17.44 25.55
CA GLY A 510 15.26 18.86 25.96
C GLY A 510 15.16 19.10 27.46
N ALA A 511 15.31 18.06 28.31
CA ALA A 511 15.40 18.21 29.76
C ALA A 511 16.86 18.20 30.21
N ASP A 512 17.17 18.87 31.34
CA ASP A 512 18.52 18.87 31.92
C ASP A 512 18.98 17.45 32.26
N ASP A 513 20.19 17.13 31.79
CA ASP A 513 20.78 15.78 31.79
C ASP A 513 20.91 15.13 33.18
N LYS A 514 20.78 15.92 34.25
CA LYS A 514 21.02 15.51 35.65
C LYS A 514 19.79 14.99 36.38
N VAL A 515 18.57 15.18 35.85
CA VAL A 515 17.33 14.94 36.63
C VAL A 515 16.39 13.90 36.00
N THR A 516 16.52 13.61 34.69
CA THR A 516 15.53 12.78 33.95
C THR A 516 16.12 11.62 33.15
N ASN A 517 17.42 11.36 33.29
CA ASN A 517 18.13 10.31 32.57
C ASN A 517 18.43 9.13 33.49
N ASP A 518 18.16 7.91 33.03
CA ASP A 518 18.54 6.67 33.70
C ASP A 518 19.41 5.82 32.76
N TYR A 519 20.36 5.09 33.32
CA TYR A 519 21.30 4.27 32.57
C TYR A 519 21.53 2.93 33.27
N ARG A 520 21.77 1.89 32.48
CA ARG A 520 22.11 0.55 32.96
C ARG A 520 23.31 0.02 32.23
N GLN A 521 24.17 -0.69 32.96
CA GLN A 521 25.35 -1.34 32.44
C GLN A 521 25.34 -2.80 32.90
N TYR A 522 25.47 -3.72 31.95
CA TYR A 522 25.55 -5.15 32.19
C TYR A 522 26.89 -5.70 31.67
N SER A 523 27.62 -6.43 32.50
CA SER A 523 28.88 -7.07 32.14
C SER A 523 28.64 -8.53 31.76
N HIS A 524 29.15 -8.97 30.61
CA HIS A 524 28.90 -10.32 30.05
C HIS A 524 30.16 -11.19 29.92
N GLY A 525 31.26 -10.80 30.57
CA GLY A 525 32.54 -11.50 30.46
C GLY A 525 33.01 -11.54 29.00
N GLN A 526 33.58 -12.67 28.57
CA GLN A 526 34.10 -12.85 27.22
C GLN A 526 33.02 -13.19 26.17
N SER A 527 31.75 -13.35 26.58
CA SER A 527 30.67 -13.78 25.70
C SER A 527 30.03 -12.61 24.97
N LEU A 528 30.50 -12.32 23.75
CA LEU A 528 29.84 -11.36 22.86
C LEU A 528 28.38 -11.74 22.60
N LYS A 529 28.08 -13.04 22.44
CA LYS A 529 26.72 -13.54 22.20
C LYS A 529 25.79 -13.26 23.38
N SER A 530 26.30 -13.14 24.60
CA SER A 530 25.48 -12.77 25.75
C SER A 530 25.25 -11.27 25.87
N ALA A 531 26.13 -10.44 25.28
CA ALA A 531 26.05 -8.99 25.32
C ALA A 531 25.19 -8.39 24.18
N ILE A 532 24.98 -9.15 23.11
CA ILE A 532 24.06 -8.86 21.99
C ILE A 532 22.74 -9.57 22.28
#